data_AF-A0A920NX71-F1
#
_entry.id   AF-A0A920NX71-F1
#
_cell.length_a   1.000
_cell.length_b   1.000
_cell.length_c   1.000
_cell.angle_alpha   90.00
_cell.angle_beta   90.00
_cell.angle_gamma   90.00
#
_symmetry.space_group_name_H-M   'P 1'
#
loop_
_entity.id
_entity.type
_entity.pdbx_description
1 polymer ?
#
loop_
_entity_poly.entity_id
_entity_poly.type
_entity_poly.pdbx_seq_one_letter_code
_entity_poly.pdbx_strand_id
1 'polypeptide(L)'
;MGNRLTGVKVDISNNNQMISCPMAPGTIQCPENGLPIILGCDSQTLGGYPRILQIAAADLHLIGQLRPNDSISFEMITVDQARKELMKQDSLFSY
;
A
#
# COMPACT_ATOMS: atom_id res chain seq x y z
N MET A 1 2.98 5.32 10.88
CA MET A 1 4.20 5.38 10.08
C MET A 1 4.06 4.50 8.84
N GLY A 2 5.00 4.56 7.89
CA GLY A 2 4.93 3.84 6.62
C GLY A 2 6.29 3.66 5.95
N ASN A 3 6.38 2.76 4.99
CA ASN A 3 7.60 2.42 4.26
C ASN A 3 7.75 3.33 3.05
N ARG A 4 8.85 4.09 2.97
CA ARG A 4 9.18 4.93 1.81
C ARG A 4 9.89 4.09 0.77
N LEU A 5 9.46 4.19 -0.47
CA LEU A 5 10.06 3.49 -1.59
C LEU A 5 10.93 4.44 -2.40
N THR A 6 12.06 3.92 -2.87
CA THR A 6 12.96 4.59 -3.81
C THR A 6 13.02 3.79 -5.10
N GLY A 7 13.15 4.47 -6.25
CA GLY A 7 13.22 3.80 -7.55
C GLY A 7 12.71 4.69 -8.67
N VAL A 8 11.97 4.09 -9.60
CA VAL A 8 11.32 4.81 -10.70
C VAL A 8 10.29 5.78 -10.14
N LYS A 9 10.45 7.06 -10.48
CA LYS A 9 9.48 8.10 -10.06
C LYS A 9 8.18 7.91 -10.81
N VAL A 10 7.08 7.96 -10.08
CA VAL A 10 5.73 7.99 -10.66
C VAL A 10 5.42 9.42 -11.06
N ASP A 11 5.02 9.63 -12.31
CA ASP A 11 4.57 10.94 -12.75
C ASP A 11 3.15 11.22 -12.22
N ILE A 12 2.99 12.33 -11.50
CA ILE A 12 1.72 12.79 -10.92
C ILE A 12 1.31 14.14 -11.52
N SER A 13 1.79 14.44 -12.73
CA SER A 13 1.69 15.72 -13.44
C SER A 13 0.31 16.40 -13.50
N ASN A 14 -0.79 15.69 -13.22
CA ASN A 14 -2.15 16.22 -13.32
C ASN A 14 -2.99 16.24 -12.02
N ASN A 15 -2.46 15.91 -10.84
CA ASN A 15 -3.26 15.88 -9.61
C ASN A 15 -2.48 16.37 -8.39
N ASN A 16 -2.33 17.69 -8.29
CA ASN A 16 -1.93 18.37 -7.05
C ASN A 16 -3.00 18.11 -6.00
N GLN A 17 -2.70 17.18 -5.10
CA GLN A 17 -3.42 16.91 -3.85
C GLN A 17 -4.88 16.46 -4.05
N MET A 18 -5.18 15.25 -3.60
CA MET A 18 -6.55 14.77 -3.49
C MET A 18 -7.22 15.37 -2.25
N ILE A 19 -8.55 15.49 -2.27
CA ILE A 19 -9.33 15.76 -1.06
C ILE A 19 -8.96 14.70 0.00
N SER A 20 -8.75 15.17 1.22
CA SER A 20 -8.44 14.31 2.36
C SER A 20 -9.53 13.25 2.53
N CYS A 21 -9.15 11.97 2.56
CA CYS A 21 -10.08 10.84 2.68
C CYS A 21 -9.56 9.82 3.70
N PRO A 22 -10.41 8.89 4.16
CA PRO A 22 -10.01 7.77 5.02
C PRO A 22 -9.00 6.84 4.35
N MET A 23 -7.92 6.53 5.07
CA MET A 23 -6.84 5.64 4.63
C MET A 23 -6.89 4.30 5.38
N ALA A 24 -6.46 3.24 4.72
CA ALA A 24 -6.30 1.93 5.33
C ALA A 24 -4.81 1.51 5.32
N PRO A 25 -4.39 0.59 6.20
CA PRO A 25 -3.09 -0.06 6.08
C PRO A 25 -2.91 -0.66 4.68
N GLY A 26 -1.71 -0.53 4.12
CA GLY A 26 -1.40 -0.96 2.76
C GLY A 26 -1.77 0.04 1.66
N THR A 27 -2.43 1.17 1.97
CA THR A 27 -2.62 2.23 0.97
C THR A 27 -1.26 2.77 0.53
N ILE A 28 -1.04 2.93 -0.77
CA ILE A 28 0.19 3.49 -1.33
C ILE A 28 -0.09 4.91 -1.81
N GLN A 29 0.50 5.87 -1.12
CA GLN A 29 0.42 7.29 -1.47
C GLN A 29 1.65 7.72 -2.26
N CYS A 30 1.49 8.65 -3.19
CA CYS A 30 2.60 9.24 -3.92
C CYS A 30 2.59 10.77 -3.75
N PRO A 31 3.57 11.36 -3.05
CA PRO A 31 3.76 12.81 -2.97
C PRO A 31 4.33 13.39 -4.28
N GLU A 32 4.40 14.71 -4.37
CA GLU A 32 4.90 15.46 -5.54
C GLU A 32 6.34 15.09 -5.97
N ASN A 33 7.14 14.51 -5.07
CA ASN A 33 8.48 14.03 -5.39
C ASN A 33 8.49 12.74 -6.23
N GLY A 34 7.32 12.13 -6.48
CA GLY A 34 7.12 10.92 -7.27
C GLY A 34 7.59 9.63 -6.59
N LEU A 35 7.90 9.67 -5.29
CA LEU A 35 8.40 8.52 -4.53
C LEU A 35 7.30 7.95 -3.63
N PRO A 36 6.80 6.72 -3.91
CA PRO A 36 5.67 6.17 -3.17
C PRO A 36 5.97 5.87 -1.70
N ILE A 37 4.91 5.90 -0.88
CA ILE A 37 4.92 5.58 0.54
C ILE A 37 3.81 4.56 0.81
N ILE A 38 4.18 3.39 1.32
CA ILE A 38 3.23 2.36 1.78
C ILE A 38 2.83 2.68 3.22
N LEU A 39 1.54 2.86 3.47
CA LEU A 39 1.02 3.13 4.82
C LEU A 39 1.01 1.84 5.67
N GLY A 40 1.65 1.87 6.84
CA GLY A 40 1.65 0.77 7.80
C GLY A 40 0.48 0.83 8.78
N CYS A 41 0.44 -0.07 9.76
CA CYS A 41 -0.63 -0.12 10.77
C CYS A 41 -0.77 1.17 11.60
N ASP A 42 0.35 1.85 11.87
CA ASP A 42 0.37 3.06 12.70
C ASP A 42 0.27 4.34 11.86
N SER A 43 -0.11 4.25 10.58
CA SER A 43 -0.22 5.40 9.68
C SER A 43 -1.34 6.36 10.07
N GLN A 44 -1.31 7.57 9.49
CA GLN A 44 -2.45 8.48 9.55
C GLN A 44 -3.75 7.81 9.07
N THR A 45 -4.88 8.21 9.66
CA THR A 45 -6.22 7.75 9.28
C THR A 45 -6.82 8.56 8.13
N LEU A 46 -6.29 9.76 7.87
CA LEU A 46 -6.71 10.65 6.78
C LEU A 46 -5.50 11.11 5.98
N GLY A 47 -5.63 11.24 4.66
CA GLY A 47 -4.55 11.75 3.81
C GLY A 47 -5.01 12.36 2.49
N GLY A 48 -4.28 13.38 2.03
CA GLY A 48 -4.55 14.13 0.80
C GLY A 48 -3.58 13.90 -0.35
N TYR A 49 -2.59 13.00 -0.20
CA TYR A 49 -1.74 12.64 -1.33
C TYR A 49 -2.49 11.71 -2.31
N PRO A 50 -2.17 11.79 -3.61
CA PRO A 50 -2.58 10.82 -4.61
C PRO A 50 -2.40 9.38 -4.13
N ARG A 51 -3.46 8.58 -4.26
CA ARG A 51 -3.46 7.15 -3.91
C ARG A 51 -3.33 6.36 -5.20
N ILE A 52 -2.20 5.70 -5.37
CA ILE A 52 -1.86 5.03 -6.64
C ILE A 52 -2.19 3.54 -6.60
N LEU A 53 -2.11 2.90 -5.43
CA LEU A 53 -2.33 1.46 -5.24
C LEU A 53 -2.85 1.17 -3.83
N GLN A 54 -3.36 -0.05 -3.63
CA GLN A 54 -3.74 -0.61 -2.33
C GLN A 54 -3.22 -2.05 -2.25
N ILE A 55 -2.44 -2.35 -1.22
CA ILE A 55 -1.96 -3.70 -0.95
C ILE A 55 -3.11 -4.55 -0.41
N ALA A 56 -3.21 -5.79 -0.87
CA ALA A 56 -4.21 -6.73 -0.38
C ALA A 56 -3.96 -7.05 1.09
N ALA A 57 -5.04 -7.22 1.86
CA ALA A 57 -4.95 -7.54 3.28
C ALA A 57 -4.11 -8.80 3.54
N ALA A 58 -4.23 -9.80 2.65
CA ALA A 58 -3.47 -11.04 2.71
C ALA A 58 -1.95 -10.82 2.70
N ASP A 59 -1.46 -9.75 2.05
CA ASP A 59 -0.04 -9.48 1.84
C ASP A 59 0.56 -8.46 2.82
N LEU A 60 -0.25 -7.89 3.74
CA LEU A 60 0.25 -6.87 4.68
C LEU A 60 1.39 -7.39 5.57
N HIS A 61 1.39 -8.68 5.88
CA HIS A 61 2.45 -9.32 6.65
C HIS A 61 3.82 -9.27 5.94
N LEU A 62 3.84 -9.32 4.60
CA LEU A 62 5.08 -9.18 3.82
C LEU A 62 5.68 -7.78 3.99
N ILE A 63 4.83 -6.76 4.00
CA ILE A 63 5.25 -5.35 4.18
C ILE A 63 5.81 -5.11 5.58
N GLY A 64 5.24 -5.78 6.59
CA GLY A 64 5.74 -5.71 7.97
C GLY A 64 7.13 -6.32 8.16
N GLN A 65 7.60 -7.16 7.23
CA GLN A 65 8.91 -7.81 7.29
C GLN A 65 10.00 -7.09 6.46
N LEU A 66 9.63 -6.04 5.71
CA LEU A 66 10.59 -5.31 4.88
C LEU A 66 11.65 -4.61 5.73
N ARG A 67 12.89 -4.70 5.26
CA ARG A 67 14.05 -4.01 5.80
C ARG A 67 14.51 -2.91 4.86
N PRO A 68 15.28 -1.92 5.36
CA PRO A 68 15.92 -0.94 4.49
C PRO A 68 16.73 -1.64 3.39
N ASN A 69 16.56 -1.15 2.15
CA ASN A 69 17.17 -1.67 0.91
C ASN A 69 16.61 -3.00 0.38
N ASP A 70 15.55 -3.55 0.98
CA ASP A 70 14.82 -4.65 0.35
C ASP A 70 14.21 -4.18 -0.98
N SER A 71 14.21 -5.08 -1.96
CA SER A 71 13.60 -4.85 -3.26
C SER A 71 12.22 -5.50 -3.31
N ILE A 72 11.24 -4.77 -3.83
CA ILE A 72 9.87 -5.24 -4.00
C ILE A 72 9.38 -4.95 -5.42
N SER A 73 8.42 -5.75 -5.87
CA SER A 73 7.65 -5.52 -7.09
C SER A 73 6.17 -5.69 -6.78
N PHE A 74 5.32 -4.93 -7.46
CA PHE A 74 3.88 -5.05 -7.32
C PHE A 74 3.29 -5.88 -8.45
N GLU A 75 2.38 -6.77 -8.11
CA GLU A 75 1.55 -7.51 -9.07
C GLU A 75 0.12 -6.98 -9.00
N MET A 76 -0.46 -6.68 -10.17
CA MET A 76 -1.85 -6.25 -10.26
C MET A 76 -2.76 -7.47 -10.14
N ILE A 77 -3.62 -7.45 -9.11
CA ILE A 77 -4.62 -8.49 -8.87
C ILE A 77 -6.02 -7.90 -8.85
N THR A 78 -7.02 -8.76 -9.04
CA THR A 78 -8.43 -8.37 -8.90
C THR A 78 -8.86 -8.39 -7.44
N VAL A 79 -9.96 -7.68 -7.14
CA VAL A 79 -10.57 -7.70 -5.80
C VAL A 79 -11.01 -9.12 -5.39
N ASP A 80 -11.46 -9.93 -6.35
CA ASP A 80 -11.87 -11.31 -6.08
C ASP A 80 -10.67 -12.22 -5.75
N GLN A 81 -9.53 -12.04 -6.43
CA GLN A 81 -8.29 -12.72 -6.08
C GLN A 81 -7.82 -12.33 -4.67
N ALA A 82 -7.83 -11.03 -4.36
CA ALA A 82 -7.46 -10.53 -3.03
C ALA A 82 -8.34 -11.13 -1.91
N ARG A 83 -9.65 -11.22 -2.13
CA ARG A 83 -10.59 -11.85 -1.19
C ARG A 83 -10.34 -13.35 -1.03
N LYS A 84 -10.11 -14.05 -2.14
CA LYS A 84 -9.85 -15.49 -2.13
C LYS A 84 -8.58 -15.84 -1.36
N GLU A 85 -7.49 -15.10 -1.57
CA GLU A 85 -6.24 -15.32 -0.84
C GLU A 85 -6.38 -14.98 0.64
N LEU A 86 -7.13 -13.93 1.00
CA LEU A 86 -7.42 -13.62 2.40
C LEU A 86 -8.20 -14.76 3.10
N MET A 87 -9.28 -15.26 2.48
CA MET A 87 -10.05 -16.39 3.03
C MET A 87 -9.20 -17.66 3.19
N LYS A 88 -8.29 -17.90 2.24
CA LYS A 88 -7.35 -19.02 2.29
C LYS A 88 -6.33 -18.86 3.40
N GLN A 89 -5.86 -17.64 3.67
CA GLN A 89 -4.97 -17.36 4.79
C GLN A 89 -5.70 -17.54 6.13
N ASP A 90 -6.92 -17.02 6.26
CA ASP A 90 -7.73 -17.12 7.49
C ASP A 90 -8.08 -18.56 7.85
N SER A 91 -8.31 -19.42 6.85
CA SER A 91 -8.58 -20.85 7.09
C SER A 91 -7.41 -21.60 7.71
N LEU A 92 -6.17 -21.11 7.58
CA LEU A 92 -4.98 -21.69 8.23
C LEU A 92 -4.96 -21.44 9.75
N PHE A 93 -5.69 -20.41 10.22
CA PHE A 93 -5.72 -19.99 11.62
C PHE A 93 -7.06 -20.29 12.30
N SER A 94 -7.93 -21.08 11.65
CA SER A 94 -9.21 -21.49 12.23
C SER A 94 -8.97 -22.45 13.40
N TYR A 95 -9.17 -21.94 14.62
CA TYR A 95 -9.31 -22.71 15.86
C TYR A 95 -10.73 -23.24 16.01
#